data_AF-A0A351EQG1-F1
#
_entry.id   AF-A0A351EQG1-F1
#
_cell.length_a   1.000
_cell.length_b   1.000
_cell.length_c   1.000
_cell.angle_alpha   90.00
_cell.angle_beta   90.00
_cell.angle_gamma   90.00
#
_symmetry.space_group_name_H-M   'P 1'
#
loop_
_entity.id
_entity.type
_entity.pdbx_description
1 polymer ?
#
loop_
_entity_poly.entity_id
_entity_poly.type
_entity_poly.pdbx_seq_one_letter_code
_entity_poly.pdbx_strand_id
1 'polypeptide(L)'
;MPSALISNYTAHVGRLGQLGADRLIVLSHNLIGTRAVDENRSEIYFADRFGEQERGFHTMGAPNDVRAHLPAEDYTVWLDLLRHEAPVYLHWSTSDVPGTPETEGIIHLATGPEPTGEGPVDFSG
;
A
#
# COMPACT_ATOMS: atom_id res chain seq x y z
N MET A 1 -9.95 5.59 9.28
CA MET A 1 -9.01 5.01 8.29
C MET A 1 -7.69 5.77 8.40
N PRO A 2 -6.62 5.16 8.94
CA PRO A 2 -5.28 5.72 8.87
C PRO A 2 -4.84 6.08 7.45
N SER A 3 -3.99 7.09 7.36
CA SER A 3 -3.36 7.56 6.12
C SER A 3 -1.91 7.90 6.40
N ALA A 4 -1.01 7.45 5.53
CA ALA A 4 0.41 7.72 5.66
C ALA A 4 1.01 8.16 4.33
N LEU A 5 1.88 9.18 4.39
CA LEU A 5 2.68 9.61 3.26
C LEU A 5 3.86 8.66 3.11
N ILE A 6 3.99 8.03 1.94
CA ILE A 6 5.10 7.13 1.63
C ILE A 6 6.34 7.98 1.36
N SER A 7 7.41 7.73 2.12
CA SER A 7 8.70 8.41 1.95
C SER A 7 9.66 7.59 1.07
N ASN A 8 9.63 6.27 1.20
CA ASN A 8 10.38 5.36 0.36
C ASN A 8 9.69 3.99 0.27
N TYR A 9 10.15 3.19 -0.68
CA TYR A 9 9.76 1.79 -0.78
C TYR A 9 10.92 0.90 -1.23
N THR A 10 10.84 -0.38 -0.86
CA THR A 10 11.70 -1.44 -1.41
C THR A 10 10.82 -2.54 -1.97
N ALA A 11 11.08 -2.95 -3.21
CA ALA A 11 10.37 -4.05 -3.85
C ALA A 11 11.27 -5.29 -3.92
N HIS A 12 10.77 -6.41 -3.39
CA HIS A 12 11.40 -7.72 -3.45
C HIS A 12 10.58 -8.65 -4.32
N VAL A 13 11.25 -9.43 -5.18
CA VAL A 13 10.63 -10.46 -6.00
C VAL A 13 11.40 -11.76 -5.79
N GLY A 14 10.74 -12.76 -5.20
CA GLY A 14 11.26 -14.10 -5.00
C GLY A 14 10.55 -15.11 -5.91
N ARG A 15 11.30 -16.00 -6.56
CA ARG A 15 10.72 -17.19 -7.21
C ARG A 15 10.66 -18.33 -6.21
N LEU A 16 9.48 -18.84 -5.90
CA LEU A 16 9.28 -20.02 -5.04
C LEU A 16 9.10 -21.30 -5.85
N GLY A 17 9.96 -21.54 -6.85
CA GLY A 17 9.92 -22.79 -7.64
C GLY A 17 8.54 -23.05 -8.27
N GLN A 18 7.94 -24.23 -8.02
CA GLN A 18 6.61 -24.62 -8.52
C GLN A 18 5.44 -23.96 -7.78
N LEU A 19 5.68 -23.24 -6.67
CA LEU A 19 4.66 -22.57 -5.86
C LEU A 19 4.35 -21.14 -6.33
N GLY A 20 5.00 -20.66 -7.39
CA GLY A 20 4.78 -19.34 -7.99
C GLY A 20 5.84 -18.30 -7.60
N ALA A 21 5.45 -17.02 -7.67
CA ALA A 21 6.29 -15.90 -7.27
C ALA A 21 5.70 -15.22 -6.03
N ASP A 22 6.51 -15.06 -4.98
CA ASP A 22 6.18 -14.21 -3.84
C ASP A 22 6.79 -12.84 -4.10
N ARG A 23 5.95 -11.81 -4.16
CA ARG A 23 6.40 -10.43 -4.29
C ARG A 23 6.08 -9.68 -3.00
N LEU A 24 6.97 -8.80 -2.59
CA LEU A 24 6.82 -8.01 -1.37
C LEU A 24 7.18 -6.56 -1.68
N ILE A 25 6.32 -5.65 -1.28
CA ILE A 25 6.64 -4.22 -1.22
C ILE A 25 6.72 -3.84 0.25
N VAL A 26 7.89 -3.34 0.65
CA VAL A 26 8.11 -2.72 1.97
C VAL A 26 8.00 -1.22 1.79
N LEU A 27 7.15 -0.57 2.58
CA LEU A 27 6.89 0.87 2.52
C LEU A 27 7.41 1.52 3.80
N SER A 28 8.27 2.53 3.70
CA SER A 28 8.51 3.46 4.81
C SER A 28 7.61 4.68 4.64
N HIS A 29 7.00 5.12 5.74
CA HIS A 29 5.99 6.16 5.68
C HIS A 29 5.84 6.94 6.99
N ASN A 30 5.22 8.12 6.88
CA ASN A 30 4.89 8.99 8.00
C ASN A 30 3.38 9.15 8.10
N LEU A 31 2.81 8.90 9.28
CA LEU A 31 1.38 9.01 9.52
C LEU A 31 0.91 10.47 9.47
N ILE A 32 -0.11 10.73 8.64
CA ILE A 32 -0.71 12.06 8.52
C ILE A 32 -1.50 12.38 9.80
N GLY A 33 -1.35 13.62 10.28
CA GLY A 33 -2.08 14.10 11.46
C GLY A 33 -1.49 13.65 12.80
N THR A 34 -0.35 12.97 12.78
CA THR A 34 0.39 12.60 14.00
C THR A 34 1.58 13.53 14.20
N ARG A 35 2.04 13.65 15.46
CA ARG A 35 3.29 14.33 15.81
C ARG A 35 4.49 13.38 15.83
N ALA A 36 4.30 12.12 15.42
CA ALA A 36 5.38 11.15 15.39
C ALA A 36 6.39 11.58 14.32
N VAL A 37 7.66 11.59 14.71
CA VAL A 37 8.78 11.96 13.82
C VAL A 37 9.39 10.71 13.17
N ASP A 38 9.15 9.53 13.77
CA ASP A 38 9.74 8.28 13.32
C ASP A 38 8.97 7.71 12.11
N GLU A 39 9.72 7.26 11.12
CA GLU A 39 9.18 6.52 10.00
C GLU A 39 8.65 5.16 10.46
N ASN A 40 7.43 4.84 10.04
CA ASN A 40 6.83 3.53 10.24
C ASN A 40 7.07 2.67 9.00
N ARG A 41 6.92 1.35 9.14
CA ARG A 41 7.20 0.39 8.09
C ARG A 41 6.03 -0.56 7.88
N SER A 42 5.49 -0.60 6.66
CA SER A 42 4.44 -1.53 6.25
C SER A 42 4.96 -2.59 5.27
N GLU A 43 4.37 -3.78 5.29
CA GLU A 43 4.78 -4.94 4.48
C GLU A 43 3.60 -5.48 3.66
N ILE A 44 3.69 -5.37 2.33
CA ILE A 44 2.60 -5.75 1.42
C ILE A 44 3.04 -6.94 0.58
N TYR A 45 2.44 -8.09 0.84
CA TYR A 45 2.73 -9.36 0.18
C TYR A 45 1.75 -9.58 -0.96
N PHE A 46 2.27 -9.98 -2.12
CA PHE A 46 1.50 -10.29 -3.31
C PHE A 46 1.82 -11.72 -3.75
N ALA A 47 0.83 -12.61 -3.73
CA ALA A 47 1.03 -14.01 -4.11
C ALA A 47 -0.24 -14.66 -4.68
N ASP A 48 -0.06 -15.61 -5.59
CA ASP A 48 -1.17 -16.37 -6.21
C ASP A 48 -1.76 -17.42 -5.24
N ARG A 49 -0.97 -17.82 -4.23
CA ARG A 49 -1.27 -18.96 -3.34
C ARG A 49 -2.39 -18.70 -2.32
N PHE A 50 -2.84 -17.46 -2.17
CA PHE A 50 -3.99 -17.15 -1.32
C PHE A 50 -5.31 -17.72 -1.89
N GLY A 51 -5.35 -18.12 -3.18
CA GLY A 51 -6.34 -19.08 -3.70
C GLY A 51 -7.82 -18.66 -3.61
N GLU A 52 -8.73 -19.52 -4.11
CA GLU A 52 -10.18 -19.23 -4.14
C GLU A 52 -10.88 -19.23 -2.77
N GLN A 53 -10.23 -19.76 -1.72
CA GLN A 53 -10.76 -19.75 -0.35
C GLN A 53 -10.40 -18.48 0.43
N GLU A 54 -9.41 -17.70 -0.04
CA GLU A 54 -9.00 -16.39 0.51
C GLU A 54 -8.92 -15.35 -0.62
N ARG A 55 -9.90 -15.34 -1.54
CA ARG A 55 -10.08 -14.22 -2.48
C ARG A 55 -10.51 -12.99 -1.68
N GLY A 56 -9.53 -12.25 -1.18
CA GLY A 56 -9.73 -11.06 -0.38
C GLY A 56 -8.38 -10.53 0.08
N PHE A 57 -8.28 -9.23 0.28
CA PHE A 57 -7.13 -8.70 0.98
C PHE A 57 -7.41 -8.76 2.48
N HIS A 58 -6.39 -9.09 3.24
CA HIS A 58 -6.46 -9.16 4.69
C HIS A 58 -5.40 -8.23 5.25
N THR A 59 -5.79 -7.32 6.15
CA THR A 59 -4.84 -6.49 6.88
C THR A 59 -4.57 -7.12 8.24
N MET A 60 -3.31 -7.39 8.53
CA MET A 60 -2.80 -7.91 9.79
C MET A 60 -1.84 -6.85 10.32
N GLY A 61 -2.30 -5.97 11.20
CA GLY A 61 -1.48 -4.80 11.53
C GLY A 61 -1.94 -4.01 12.73
N ALA A 62 -1.10 -3.06 13.11
CA ALA A 62 -1.29 -2.16 14.23
C ALA A 62 -1.83 -0.79 13.74
N PRO A 63 -2.06 0.19 14.63
CA PRO A 63 -2.56 1.50 14.24
C PRO A 63 -1.60 2.29 13.32
N ASN A 64 -0.31 1.97 13.35
CA ASN A 64 0.75 2.76 12.73
C ASN A 64 1.47 2.06 11.58
N ASP A 65 1.26 0.75 11.43
CA ASP A 65 1.88 -0.08 10.41
C ASP A 65 0.91 -1.20 10.02
N VAL A 66 1.06 -1.70 8.80
CA VAL A 66 0.20 -2.78 8.30
C VAL A 66 1.03 -3.84 7.59
N ARG A 67 0.72 -5.09 7.89
CA ARG A 67 1.06 -6.22 7.02
C ARG A 67 -0.19 -6.60 6.23
N ALA A 68 -0.09 -6.70 4.91
CA ALA A 68 -1.24 -7.08 4.09
C ALA A 68 -0.89 -8.16 3.08
N HIS A 69 -1.88 -8.96 2.72
CA HIS A 69 -1.81 -9.91 1.62
C HIS A 69 -2.76 -9.47 0.52
N LEU A 70 -2.24 -9.33 -0.70
CA LEU A 70 -2.95 -8.88 -1.89
C LEU A 70 -2.85 -9.91 -3.02
N PRO A 71 -3.82 -9.91 -3.95
CA PRO A 71 -3.71 -10.64 -5.21
C PRO A 71 -2.42 -10.28 -5.95
N ALA A 72 -1.80 -11.26 -6.60
CA ALA A 72 -0.54 -11.03 -7.32
C ALA A 72 -0.67 -10.04 -8.50
N GLU A 73 -1.86 -9.90 -9.07
CA GLU A 73 -2.18 -8.98 -10.17
C GLU A 73 -2.04 -7.50 -9.79
N ASP A 74 -2.31 -7.14 -8.53
CA ASP A 74 -2.20 -5.76 -8.03
C ASP A 74 -0.75 -5.27 -7.95
N TYR A 75 0.22 -6.21 -7.91
CA TYR A 75 1.63 -5.87 -7.71
C TYR A 75 2.15 -4.88 -8.74
N THR A 76 1.86 -5.12 -10.02
CA THR A 76 2.38 -4.26 -11.11
C THR A 76 1.78 -2.88 -11.02
N VAL A 77 0.48 -2.78 -10.75
CA VAL A 77 -0.23 -1.50 -10.59
C VAL A 77 0.36 -0.69 -9.44
N TRP A 78 0.55 -1.32 -8.28
CA TRP A 78 1.13 -0.66 -7.11
C TRP A 78 2.58 -0.22 -7.37
N LEU A 79 3.38 -1.09 -7.98
CA LEU A 79 4.77 -0.78 -8.29
C LEU A 79 4.89 0.37 -9.31
N ASP A 80 4.02 0.41 -10.31
CA ASP A 80 4.00 1.48 -11.30
C ASP A 80 3.61 2.81 -10.66
N LEU A 81 2.58 2.83 -9.80
CA LEU A 81 2.18 4.04 -9.08
C LEU A 81 3.33 4.56 -8.19
N LEU A 82 4.00 3.68 -7.44
CA LEU A 82 5.15 4.04 -6.60
C LEU A 82 6.38 4.55 -7.39
N ARG A 83 6.51 4.18 -8.66
CA ARG A 83 7.64 4.58 -9.52
C ARG A 83 7.44 5.92 -10.20
N HIS A 84 6.20 6.25 -10.55
CA HIS A 84 5.91 7.35 -11.46
C HIS A 84 5.17 8.50 -10.79
N GLU A 85 4.51 8.25 -9.66
CA GLU A 85 3.72 9.27 -8.97
C GLU A 85 4.42 9.76 -7.70
N ALA A 86 4.29 11.05 -7.42
CA ALA A 86 4.67 11.65 -6.15
C ALA A 86 3.82 12.91 -5.89
N PRO A 87 3.21 13.08 -4.71
CA PRO A 87 3.27 12.20 -3.54
C PRO A 87 2.31 11.00 -3.63
N VAL A 88 2.67 9.90 -2.95
CA VAL A 88 1.84 8.69 -2.81
C VAL A 88 1.52 8.43 -1.34
N TYR A 89 0.28 8.04 -1.09
CA TYR A 89 -0.28 7.78 0.22
C TYR A 89 -0.75 6.33 0.35
N LEU A 90 -0.53 5.74 1.53
CA LEU A 90 -1.07 4.44 1.92
C LEU A 90 -2.27 4.65 2.84
N HIS A 91 -3.38 4.01 2.52
CA HIS A 91 -4.61 4.01 3.32
C HIS A 91 -4.96 2.59 3.75
N TRP A 92 -5.38 2.40 5.00
CA TRP A 92 -5.83 1.09 5.47
C TRP A 92 -6.92 1.13 6.54
N SER A 93 -7.66 0.04 6.70
CA SER A 93 -8.55 -0.23 7.83
C SER A 93 -7.83 -0.99 8.94
N THR A 94 -8.20 -0.70 10.19
CA THR A 94 -7.71 -1.36 11.40
C THR A 94 -8.81 -2.24 12.00
N SER A 95 -8.47 -3.42 12.52
CA SER A 95 -9.44 -4.24 13.25
C SER A 95 -9.83 -3.57 14.57
N ASP A 96 -11.12 -3.64 14.91
CA ASP A 96 -11.63 -3.22 16.22
C ASP A 96 -11.26 -4.20 17.35
N VAL A 97 -10.77 -5.41 17.00
CA VAL A 97 -10.37 -6.44 17.97
C VAL A 97 -8.85 -6.60 17.95
N PRO A 98 -8.14 -6.25 19.03
CA PRO A 98 -6.68 -6.40 19.10
C PRO A 98 -6.23 -7.82 18.80
N GLY A 99 -5.25 -7.96 17.91
CA GLY A 99 -4.67 -9.26 17.54
C GLY A 99 -5.49 -10.08 16.53
N THR A 100 -6.63 -9.57 16.06
CA THR A 100 -7.44 -10.23 15.02
C THR A 100 -7.11 -9.65 13.65
N PRO A 101 -6.87 -10.49 12.61
CA PRO A 101 -6.79 -10.04 11.24
C PRO A 101 -8.09 -9.34 10.80
N GLU A 102 -7.97 -8.25 10.06
CA GLU A 102 -9.11 -7.55 9.47
C GLU A 102 -9.38 -8.15 8.08
N THR A 103 -10.46 -8.92 7.99
CA THR A 103 -10.81 -9.70 6.80
C THR A 103 -11.67 -8.95 5.79
N GLU A 104 -12.33 -7.88 6.22
CA GLU A 104 -13.18 -7.03 5.38
C GLU A 104 -12.65 -5.59 5.38
N GLY A 105 -11.35 -5.41 5.65
CA GLY A 105 -10.73 -4.09 5.78
C GLY A 105 -10.74 -3.32 4.46
N ILE A 106 -9.88 -2.33 4.31
CA ILE A 106 -9.49 -1.80 2.99
C ILE A 106 -7.99 -1.57 3.06
N ILE A 107 -7.27 -1.78 1.96
CA ILE A 107 -5.92 -1.24 1.79
C ILE A 107 -5.72 -0.78 0.35
N HIS A 108 -5.24 0.44 0.14
CA HIS A 108 -4.98 0.98 -1.20
C HIS A 108 -3.95 2.10 -1.18
N LEU A 109 -3.43 2.40 -2.38
CA LEU A 109 -2.61 3.57 -2.65
C LEU A 109 -3.45 4.69 -3.26
N ALA A 110 -3.13 5.93 -2.94
CA ALA A 110 -3.70 7.12 -3.57
C ALA A 110 -2.59 8.13 -3.87
N THR A 111 -2.77 8.92 -4.94
CA THR A 111 -1.90 10.06 -5.23
C THR A 111 -2.41 11.32 -4.53
N GLY A 112 -1.51 12.26 -4.26
CA GLY A 112 -1.90 13.57 -3.73
C GLY A 112 -2.60 14.46 -4.76
N PRO A 113 -3.17 15.59 -4.32
CA PRO A 113 -3.65 16.61 -5.25
C PRO A 113 -2.50 17.06 -6.16
N GLU A 114 -2.82 17.26 -7.44
CA GLU A 114 -1.87 17.83 -8.41
C GLU A 114 -1.30 19.16 -7.88
N PRO A 115 -0.01 19.44 -8.09
CA PRO A 115 0.56 20.74 -7.81
C PRO A 115 -0.26 21.82 -8.51
N THR A 116 -0.60 22.89 -7.79
CA THR A 116 -1.32 24.02 -8.39
C THR A 116 -0.46 24.64 -9.49
N GLY A 117 -0.78 24.38 -10.76
CA GLY A 117 -0.11 25.03 -11.91
C GLY A 117 0.26 24.15 -13.12
N GLU A 118 0.02 22.84 -13.11
CA GLU A 118 0.34 21.95 -14.25
C GLU A 118 -0.87 21.58 -15.13
N GLY A 119 -2.02 22.24 -14.94
CA GLY A 119 -3.12 22.16 -15.90
C GLY A 119 -2.77 22.91 -17.20
N PRO A 120 -3.30 22.50 -18.36
CA PRO A 120 -3.12 23.25 -19.60
C PRO A 120 -3.59 24.70 -19.38
N VAL A 121 -2.68 25.65 -19.58
CA VAL A 121 -3.04 27.07 -19.62
C VAL A 121 -3.99 27.24 -20.79
N ASP A 122 -5.25 27.57 -20.49
CA ASP A 122 -6.25 27.85 -21.51
C ASP A 122 -5.84 29.12 -22.24
N PHE A 123 -5.30 28.98 -23.46
CA PHE A 123 -4.88 30.08 -24.33
C PHE A 123 -6.05 30.63 -25.17
N SER A 124 -7.29 30.41 -24.75
CA SER A 124 -8.46 31.06 -25.37
C SER A 124 -8.53 32.53 -24.96
N GLY A 125 -7.74 33.34 -25.66
CA GLY A 125 -7.84 34.81 -25.66
C GLY A 125 -9.02 35.35 -26.45
#